data_AF-A0A062V8C9-F1
#
_entry.id   AF-A0A062V8C9-F1
#
_cell.length_a   1.000
_cell.length_b   1.000
_cell.length_c   1.000
_cell.angle_alpha   90.00
_cell.angle_beta   90.00
_cell.angle_gamma   90.00
#
_symmetry.space_group_name_H-M   'P 1'
#
loop_
_entity.id
_entity.type
_entity.pdbx_description
1 polymer ?
#
loop_
_entity_poly.entity_id
_entity_poly.type
_entity_poly.pdbx_seq_one_letter_code
_entity_poly.pdbx_strand_id
1 'polypeptide(L)'
;MNGKTMKKLWIGIAILIALTPLGLLASGMAWGEWSSEELQEMLGYVPDGINKGENLWQSLFPGYSISGLEDSFLQSGIGYILSAVIGIGLIYLVTIALGKFIAKREEEKGNENS
;
A
#
# COMPACT_ATOMS: atom_id res chain seq x y z
N MET A 1 11.05 -6.59 24.86
CA MET A 1 11.06 -7.63 23.81
C MET A 1 12.44 -8.30 23.76
N ASN A 2 12.50 -9.63 23.80
CA ASN A 2 13.73 -10.40 23.76
C ASN A 2 14.38 -10.38 22.35
N GLY A 3 15.70 -10.19 22.26
CA GLY A 3 16.43 -10.04 20.98
C GLY A 3 16.28 -11.22 20.01
N LYS A 4 16.04 -12.43 20.52
CA LYS A 4 15.74 -13.63 19.72
C LYS A 4 14.37 -13.55 19.02
N THR A 5 13.37 -12.95 19.67
CA THR A 5 12.03 -12.75 19.09
C THR A 5 12.07 -11.66 18.04
N MET A 6 12.84 -10.59 18.26
CA MET A 6 13.07 -9.55 17.25
C MET A 6 13.68 -10.14 15.96
N LYS A 7 14.70 -10.99 16.09
CA LYS A 7 15.30 -11.66 14.92
C LYS A 7 14.29 -12.52 14.16
N LYS A 8 13.42 -13.26 14.86
CA LYS A 8 12.36 -14.06 14.24
C LYS A 8 11.33 -13.20 13.50
N LEU A 9 10.93 -12.06 14.07
CA LEU A 9 10.02 -11.11 13.43
C LEU A 9 10.65 -10.53 12.16
N TRP A 10 11.91 -10.12 12.21
CA TRP A 10 12.64 -9.61 11.04
C TRP A 10 12.79 -10.66 9.94
N ILE A 11 13.03 -11.92 10.30
CA ILE A 11 13.04 -13.04 9.33
C ILE A 11 11.66 -13.21 8.70
N GLY A 12 10.58 -13.18 9.51
CA GLY A 12 9.21 -13.26 9.01
C GLY A 12 8.88 -12.12 8.04
N ILE A 13 9.25 -10.89 8.37
CA ILE A 13 9.08 -9.71 7.52
C ILE A 13 9.88 -9.86 6.21
N ALA A 14 11.13 -10.33 6.28
CA ALA A 14 11.96 -10.54 5.09
C ALA A 14 11.36 -11.60 4.15
N ILE A 15 10.80 -12.69 4.72
CA ILE A 15 10.08 -13.70 3.95
C ILE A 15 8.84 -13.10 3.29
N LEU A 16 8.04 -12.31 4.02
CA LEU A 16 6.86 -11.65 3.47
C LEU A 16 7.22 -10.70 2.33
N ILE A 17 8.29 -9.92 2.47
CA ILE A 17 8.80 -9.03 1.41
C ILE A 17 9.27 -9.83 0.18
N ALA A 18 9.91 -10.99 0.38
CA ALA A 18 10.31 -11.85 -0.74
C ALA A 18 9.11 -12.51 -1.44
N LEU A 19 8.01 -12.74 -0.73
CA LEU A 19 6.77 -13.30 -1.26
C LEU A 19 5.86 -12.25 -1.93
N THR A 20 6.00 -10.96 -1.63
CA THR A 20 5.16 -9.91 -2.26
C THR A 20 5.25 -9.85 -3.79
N PRO A 21 6.42 -9.98 -4.45
CA PRO A 21 6.46 -9.99 -5.92
C PRO A 21 5.82 -11.24 -6.55
N LEU A 22 5.61 -12.33 -5.80
CA LEU A 22 4.85 -13.49 -6.30
C LEU A 22 3.36 -13.15 -6.52
N GLY A 23 2.83 -12.18 -5.78
CA GLY A 23 1.48 -11.67 -5.99
C GLY A 23 1.30 -10.96 -7.34
N LEU A 24 2.37 -10.40 -7.91
CA LEU A 24 2.36 -9.77 -9.24
C LEU A 24 2.39 -10.80 -10.38
N LEU A 25 2.83 -12.03 -10.11
CA LEU A 25 2.86 -13.13 -11.07
C LEU A 25 1.54 -13.93 -11.09
N ALA A 26 0.68 -13.73 -10.09
CA ALA A 26 -0.68 -14.28 -10.12
C ALA A 26 -1.47 -13.51 -11.18
N SER A 27 -1.92 -14.22 -12.22
CA SER A 27 -2.65 -13.65 -13.36
C SER A 27 -4.11 -13.29 -13.04
N GLY A 28 -4.36 -12.75 -11.84
CA GLY A 28 -5.69 -12.35 -11.36
C GLY A 28 -5.61 -11.03 -10.60
N MET A 29 -6.76 -10.40 -10.36
CA MET A 29 -6.84 -9.17 -9.58
C MET A 29 -6.20 -9.33 -8.20
N ALA A 30 -5.59 -8.24 -7.72
CA ALA A 30 -4.87 -8.26 -6.46
C ALA A 30 -5.80 -8.71 -5.33
N TRP A 31 -5.23 -9.46 -4.38
CA TRP A 31 -5.98 -9.93 -3.22
C TRP A 31 -6.59 -8.74 -2.47
N GLY A 32 -7.92 -8.60 -2.52
CA GLY A 32 -8.68 -7.53 -1.89
C GLY A 32 -9.25 -6.47 -2.85
N GLU A 33 -8.95 -6.55 -4.15
CA GLU A 33 -9.48 -5.64 -5.20
C GLU A 33 -10.66 -6.23 -5.98
N TRP A 34 -11.23 -7.36 -5.54
CA TRP A 34 -12.32 -8.02 -6.27
C TRP A 34 -13.62 -7.21 -6.25
N SER A 35 -14.25 -7.08 -7.42
CA SER A 35 -15.61 -6.54 -7.57
C SER A 35 -16.68 -7.54 -7.13
N SER A 36 -17.91 -7.07 -6.92
CA SER A 36 -19.02 -7.97 -6.63
C SER A 36 -19.32 -8.90 -7.80
N GLU A 37 -19.17 -8.43 -9.05
CA GLU A 37 -19.33 -9.25 -10.25
C GLU A 37 -18.33 -10.41 -10.31
N GLU A 38 -17.06 -10.17 -9.99
CA GLU A 38 -16.04 -11.22 -9.97
C GLU A 38 -16.26 -12.23 -8.86
N LEU A 39 -16.68 -11.78 -7.67
CA LEU A 39 -17.02 -12.70 -6.58
C LEU A 39 -18.24 -13.55 -6.95
N GLN A 40 -19.20 -13.00 -7.67
CA GLN A 40 -20.33 -13.76 -8.20
C GLN A 40 -19.88 -14.80 -9.23
N GLU A 41 -18.93 -14.47 -10.10
CA GLU A 41 -18.39 -15.42 -11.09
C GLU A 41 -17.55 -16.53 -10.44
N MET A 42 -16.73 -16.20 -9.44
CA MET A 42 -15.85 -17.16 -8.75
C MET A 42 -16.58 -18.05 -7.74
N LEU A 43 -17.50 -17.46 -6.97
CA LEU A 43 -18.14 -18.12 -5.82
C LEU A 43 -19.61 -18.50 -6.08
N GLY A 44 -20.23 -17.95 -7.13
CA GLY A 44 -21.64 -18.13 -7.44
C GLY A 44 -22.58 -17.26 -6.58
N TYR A 45 -22.04 -16.43 -5.68
CA TYR A 45 -22.80 -15.49 -4.84
C TYR A 45 -21.91 -14.34 -4.36
N VAL A 46 -22.55 -13.21 -4.02
CA VAL A 46 -21.87 -12.03 -3.46
C VAL A 46 -22.16 -11.94 -1.96
N PRO A 47 -21.14 -11.90 -1.08
CA PRO A 47 -21.34 -11.65 0.34
C PRO A 47 -21.98 -10.27 0.60
N ASP A 48 -22.99 -10.19 1.45
CA ASP A 48 -23.73 -8.96 1.75
C ASP A 48 -22.86 -7.78 2.21
N GLY A 49 -21.73 -8.06 2.86
CA GLY A 49 -20.77 -7.05 3.29
C GLY A 49 -20.04 -6.37 2.13
N ILE A 50 -19.72 -7.12 1.08
CA ILE A 50 -19.09 -6.59 -0.15
C ILE A 50 -20.10 -5.74 -0.91
N ASN A 51 -21.32 -6.26 -1.09
CA ASN A 51 -22.41 -5.55 -1.78
C ASN A 51 -22.69 -4.17 -1.17
N LYS A 52 -22.65 -4.07 0.17
CA LYS A 52 -22.79 -2.79 0.88
C LYS A 52 -21.54 -1.90 0.76
N GLY A 53 -20.34 -2.49 0.77
CA GLY A 53 -19.07 -1.77 0.71
C GLY A 53 -18.81 -1.11 -0.65
N GLU A 54 -19.15 -1.79 -1.74
CA GLU A 54 -18.98 -1.29 -3.11
C GLU A 54 -19.85 -0.05 -3.39
N ASN A 55 -21.04 0.01 -2.81
CA ASN A 55 -21.91 1.19 -2.87
C ASN A 55 -21.38 2.39 -2.05
N LEU A 56 -20.50 2.17 -1.08
CA LEU A 56 -19.93 3.22 -0.23
C LEU A 56 -18.69 3.88 -0.85
N TRP A 57 -18.00 3.19 -1.75
CA TRP A 57 -16.80 3.69 -2.40
C TRP A 57 -16.72 3.23 -3.85
N GLN A 58 -17.03 4.14 -4.76
CA GLN A 58 -16.68 3.98 -6.17
C GLN A 58 -15.30 4.57 -6.42
N SER A 59 -14.34 3.73 -6.81
CA SER A 59 -13.00 4.20 -7.14
C SER A 59 -13.06 5.16 -8.32
N LEU A 60 -12.54 6.38 -8.14
CA LEU A 60 -12.45 7.40 -9.19
C LEU A 60 -11.59 6.95 -10.40
N PHE A 61 -10.75 5.92 -10.22
CA PHE A 61 -9.91 5.34 -11.27
C PHE A 61 -9.88 3.81 -11.16
N PRO A 62 -10.90 3.11 -11.69
CA PRO A 62 -10.88 1.66 -11.79
C PRO A 62 -9.63 1.22 -12.58
N GLY A 63 -8.81 0.34 -12.02
CA GLY A 63 -7.61 -0.17 -12.72
C GLY A 63 -6.55 0.87 -13.10
N TYR A 64 -6.53 2.06 -12.47
CA TYR A 64 -5.60 3.16 -12.81
C TYR A 64 -5.66 3.64 -14.27
N SER A 65 -6.76 3.39 -14.98
CA SER A 65 -6.93 3.86 -16.35
C SER A 65 -7.25 5.35 -16.38
N ILE A 66 -6.44 6.14 -17.09
CA ILE A 66 -6.72 7.54 -17.41
C ILE A 66 -7.42 7.56 -18.77
N SER A 67 -8.65 8.08 -18.82
CA SER A 67 -9.44 8.20 -20.05
C SER A 67 -8.68 9.04 -21.08
N GLY A 68 -8.36 8.44 -22.24
CA GLY A 68 -7.61 9.07 -23.34
C GLY A 68 -6.19 8.52 -23.62
N LEU A 69 -5.74 7.48 -22.91
CA LEU A 69 -4.43 6.83 -23.11
C LEU A 69 -4.54 5.30 -23.27
N GLU A 70 -5.72 4.81 -23.65
CA GLU A 70 -6.17 3.41 -23.58
C GLU A 70 -5.35 2.38 -24.38
N ASP A 71 -4.49 2.81 -25.32
CA ASP A 71 -3.87 1.91 -26.32
C ASP A 71 -2.34 1.74 -26.22
N SER A 72 -1.69 2.12 -25.12
CA SER A 72 -0.24 1.94 -25.00
C SER A 72 0.18 1.10 -23.81
N PHE A 73 0.97 0.05 -24.08
CA PHE A 73 1.69 -0.81 -23.14
C PHE A 73 2.48 -0.04 -22.04
N LEU A 74 2.64 1.27 -22.22
CA LEU A 74 3.20 2.23 -21.28
C LEU A 74 2.28 2.58 -20.09
N GLN A 75 0.95 2.46 -20.21
CA GLN A 75 0.02 2.85 -19.15
C GLN A 75 0.04 1.86 -17.97
N SER A 76 0.18 0.56 -18.22
CA SER A 76 0.18 -0.47 -17.17
C SER A 76 1.39 -0.40 -16.24
N GLY A 77 2.53 0.14 -16.69
CA GLY A 77 3.76 0.22 -15.89
C GLY A 77 4.01 1.59 -15.27
N ILE A 78 3.73 2.67 -16.01
CA ILE A 78 4.11 4.02 -15.59
C ILE A 78 3.25 4.51 -14.42
N GLY A 79 1.96 4.18 -14.38
CA GLY A 79 1.08 4.55 -13.26
C GLY A 79 1.55 3.96 -11.93
N TYR A 80 1.91 2.67 -11.94
CA TYR A 80 2.48 1.99 -10.77
C TYR A 80 3.83 2.57 -10.35
N ILE A 81 4.73 2.83 -11.31
CA ILE A 81 6.05 3.41 -11.02
C ILE A 81 5.91 4.84 -10.47
N LEU A 82 5.05 5.68 -11.06
CA LEU A 82 4.79 7.04 -10.56
C LEU A 82 4.21 7.01 -9.15
N SER A 83 3.21 6.15 -8.90
CA SER A 83 2.62 5.99 -7.57
C SER A 83 3.67 5.54 -6.54
N ALA A 84 4.53 4.58 -6.91
CA ALA A 84 5.62 4.12 -6.05
C ALA A 84 6.62 5.26 -5.73
N VAL A 85 7.02 6.05 -6.73
CA VAL A 85 7.93 7.18 -6.54
C VAL A 85 7.31 8.25 -5.63
N ILE A 86 6.04 8.60 -5.85
CA ILE A 86 5.32 9.56 -5.02
C ILE A 86 5.20 9.04 -3.57
N GLY A 87 4.84 7.76 -3.41
CA GLY A 87 4.73 7.11 -2.11
C GLY A 87 6.05 7.13 -1.33
N ILE A 88 7.17 6.79 -1.98
CA ILE A 88 8.51 6.85 -1.37
C ILE A 88 8.84 8.29 -0.95
N GLY A 89 8.55 9.28 -1.81
CA GLY A 89 8.78 10.70 -1.50
C GLY A 89 8.00 11.18 -0.28
N LEU A 90 6.72 10.79 -0.17
CA LEU A 90 5.88 11.13 0.98
C LEU A 90 6.38 10.48 2.28
N ILE A 91 6.73 9.19 2.24
CA ILE A 91 7.28 8.48 3.41
C ILE A 91 8.58 9.14 3.88
N TYR A 92 9.46 9.49 2.94
CA TYR A 92 10.72 10.18 3.26
C TYR A 92 10.48 11.55 3.92
N LEU A 93 9.57 12.36 3.36
CA LEU A 93 9.22 13.66 3.91
C LEU A 93 8.64 13.55 5.33
N VAL A 94 7.71 12.62 5.55
CA VAL A 94 7.12 12.39 6.87
C VAL A 94 8.17 11.93 7.87
N THR A 95 9.08 11.05 7.46
CA THR A 95 10.16 10.55 8.32
C THR A 95 11.09 11.69 8.75
N ILE A 96 11.50 12.58 7.83
CA ILE A 96 12.31 13.75 8.17
C ILE A 96 11.54 14.73 9.06
N ALA A 97 10.27 14.99 8.76
CA ALA A 97 9.46 15.89 9.56
C ALA A 97 9.36 15.40 11.01
N LEU A 98 9.02 14.12 11.20
CA LEU A 98 8.97 13.50 12.52
C LEU A 98 10.32 13.54 13.23
N GLY A 99 11.41 13.23 12.53
CA GLY A 99 12.76 13.31 13.08
C GLY A 99 13.12 14.71 13.57
N LYS A 100 12.81 15.74 12.77
CA LYS A 100 13.01 17.15 13.15
C LYS A 100 12.14 17.56 14.34
N PHE A 101 10.89 17.11 14.41
CA PHE A 101 10.01 17.38 15.54
C PHE A 101 10.50 16.72 16.84
N ILE A 102 11.06 15.52 16.75
CA ILE A 102 11.62 14.81 17.91
C ILE A 102 12.92 15.50 18.36
N ALA A 103 13.85 15.78 17.45
CA ALA A 103 15.11 16.44 17.75
C ALA A 103 14.91 17.84 18.35
N LYS A 104 13.96 18.62 17.81
CA LYS A 104 13.61 19.95 18.34
C LYS A 104 13.12 19.89 19.79
N ARG A 105 12.37 18.85 20.16
CA ARG A 105 11.90 18.67 21.55
C ARG A 105 13.01 18.27 22.51
N GLU A 106 14.09 17.66 22.03
CA GLU A 106 15.26 17.34 22.86
C GLU A 106 16.09 18.59 23.15
N GLU A 107 16.24 19.48 22.16
CA GLU A 107 16.91 20.79 22.33
C GLU A 107 16.16 21.70 23.32
N GLU A 108 14.82 21.78 23.22
CA GLU A 108 13.99 22.58 24.14
C GLU A 108 14.08 22.08 25.59
N LYS A 109 14.09 20.76 25.81
CA LYS A 109 14.24 20.17 27.15
C LYS A 109 15.66 20.27 27.71
N GLY A 110 16.69 20.33 26.86
CA GLY A 110 18.08 20.51 27.29
C GLY A 110 18.36 21.93 27.80
N ASN A 111 17.81 22.95 27.14
CA ASN A 111 17.95 24.36 27.54
C ASN A 111 17.14 24.75 28.78
N GLU A 112 16.05 24.04 29.09
CA GLU A 112 15.22 24.32 30.27
C GLU A 112 15.84 23.77 31.58
N ASN A 113 16.81 22.86 31.47
CA ASN A 113 17.50 22.21 32.60
C ASN A 113 18.97 22.66 32.78
N SER A 114 19.42 23.68 32.05
CA SER A 114 20.77 24.27 32.16
C SER A 114 20.71 25.70 32.66
#